data_AF-A0A6P0MQT4-F1
#
_entry.id   AF-A0A6P0MQT4-F1
#
_cell.length_a   1.000
_cell.length_b   1.000
_cell.length_c   1.000
_cell.angle_alpha   90.00
_cell.angle_beta   90.00
_cell.angle_gamma   90.00
#
_symmetry.space_group_name_H-M   'P 1'
#
loop_
_entity.id
_entity.type
_entity.pdbx_description
1 polymer ?
#
loop_
_entity_poly.entity_id
_entity_poly.type
_entity_poly.pdbx_seq_one_letter_code
_entity_poly.pdbx_strand_id
1 'polypeptide(L)' 'MKYTIVIQWSEEDQCYIVLLPEFEDVMQPCTHGDSYEEALKNAQEVLELLIETSLEEGEPLPEPKIFKQSFQVA' A
#
# COMPACT_ATOMS: atom_id res chain seq x y z
N MET A 1 11.17 -3.82 0.80
CA MET A 1 9.99 -4.64 1.19
C MET A 1 9.30 -5.18 -0.06
N LYS A 2 8.51 -6.24 0.03
CA LYS A 2 7.87 -6.89 -1.13
C LYS A 2 6.34 -6.85 -1.02
N TYR A 3 5.75 -5.70 -0.74
CA TYR A 3 4.29 -5.56 -0.62
C TYR A 3 3.69 -4.84 -1.82
N THR A 4 2.43 -5.11 -2.11
CA THR A 4 1.69 -4.44 -3.17
C THR A 4 1.34 -3.02 -2.72
N ILE A 5 1.65 -2.04 -3.57
CA ILE A 5 1.19 -0.66 -3.42
C ILE A 5 0.23 -0.39 -4.57
N VAL A 6 -1.02 -0.07 -4.25
CA VAL A 6 -2.03 0.33 -5.23
C VAL A 6 -2.18 1.84 -5.15
N ILE A 7 -1.88 2.54 -6.23
CA ILE A 7 -2.04 4.00 -6.34
C ILE A 7 -3.19 4.27 -7.31
N GLN A 8 -4.20 5.01 -6.85
CA GLN A 8 -5.40 5.34 -7.64
C GLN A 8 -5.72 6.82 -7.54
N TRP A 9 -6.17 7.42 -8.65
CA TRP A 9 -6.67 8.80 -8.63
C TRP A 9 -8.06 8.85 -7.98
N SER A 10 -8.25 9.75 -7.02
CA SER A 10 -9.53 10.09 -6.42
C SER A 10 -10.07 11.37 -7.07
N GLU A 11 -11.17 11.27 -7.80
CA GLU A 11 -11.88 12.44 -8.33
C GLU A 11 -12.48 13.30 -7.21
N GLU A 12 -12.87 12.71 -6.08
CA GLU A 12 -13.46 13.43 -4.95
C GLU A 12 -12.41 14.29 -4.23
N ASP A 13 -11.24 13.71 -3.98
CA ASP A 13 -10.16 14.35 -3.21
C ASP A 13 -9.15 15.11 -4.09
N GLN A 14 -9.24 14.94 -5.42
CA GLN A 14 -8.33 15.53 -6.42
C GLN A 14 -6.84 15.19 -6.15
N CYS A 15 -6.58 13.97 -5.69
CA CYS A 15 -5.24 13.46 -5.41
C CYS A 15 -5.14 11.96 -5.68
N TYR A 16 -3.94 11.41 -5.60
CA TYR A 16 -3.74 9.96 -5.60
C TYR A 16 -3.91 9.40 -4.19
N ILE A 17 -4.81 8.43 -4.03
CA ILE A 17 -4.94 7.63 -2.82
C ILE A 17 -4.11 6.35 -2.93
N VAL A 18 -3.65 5.86 -1.79
CA VAL A 18 -2.83 4.66 -1.70
C VAL A 18 -3.54 3.60 -0.88
N LEU A 19 -3.55 2.38 -1.42
CA LEU A 19 -3.99 1.20 -0.68
C LEU A 19 -2.85 0.18 -0.55
N LEU A 20 -2.84 -0.52 0.58
CA LEU A 20 -1.95 -1.66 0.87
C LEU A 20 -2.80 -2.92 1.08
N PRO A 21 -3.13 -3.67 0.01
CA PRO A 21 -4.13 -4.74 0.06
C PRO A 21 -3.80 -5.92 0.98
N GLU A 22 -2.56 -6.07 1.43
CA GLU A 22 -2.11 -7.09 2.38
C GLU A 22 -2.34 -6.69 3.84
N PHE A 23 -2.51 -5.40 4.14
CA PHE A 23 -2.70 -4.86 5.48
C PHE A 23 -4.19 -4.58 5.72
N GLU A 24 -4.96 -5.66 5.87
CA GLU A 24 -6.43 -5.61 6.00
C GLU A 24 -6.91 -4.99 7.32
N ASP A 25 -6.08 -5.05 8.38
CA ASP A 25 -6.39 -4.48 9.70
C ASP A 25 -6.09 -2.97 9.80
N VAL A 26 -5.53 -2.37 8.74
CA VAL A 26 -5.21 -0.94 8.65
C VAL A 26 -6.33 -0.20 7.93
N MET A 27 -6.69 0.99 8.42
CA MET A 27 -7.65 1.85 7.72
C MET A 27 -7.12 2.22 6.31
N GLN A 28 -7.95 2.01 5.30
CA GLN A 28 -7.66 2.31 3.89
C GLN A 28 -8.58 3.43 3.39
N PRO A 29 -8.13 4.30 2.46
CA PRO A 29 -6.76 4.41 1.95
C PRO A 29 -5.79 4.84 3.06
N CYS A 30 -4.59 4.25 3.07
CA CYS A 30 -3.66 4.42 4.18
C CYS A 30 -2.86 5.73 4.09
N THR A 31 -2.77 6.33 2.89
CA THR A 31 -2.17 7.63 2.65
C THR A 31 -2.58 8.17 1.27
N HIS A 32 -2.10 9.34 0.90
CA HIS A 32 -2.35 10.01 -0.37
C HIS A 32 -1.12 10.81 -0.85
N GLY A 33 -1.19 11.39 -2.04
CA GLY A 33 -0.23 12.37 -2.56
C GLY A 33 -0.74 13.06 -3.83
N ASP A 34 -0.25 14.25 -4.13
CA ASP A 34 -0.69 15.05 -5.28
C ASP A 34 -0.05 14.57 -6.60
N SER A 35 0.96 13.70 -6.49
CA SER A 35 1.63 13.07 -7.62
C SER A 35 1.90 11.59 -7.34
N TYR A 36 2.18 10.82 -8.39
CA TYR A 36 2.62 9.44 -8.24
C TYR A 36 3.86 9.30 -7.35
N GLU A 37 4.82 10.22 -7.48
CA GLU A 37 6.07 10.20 -6.70
C GLU A 37 5.81 10.44 -5.22
N GLU A 38 5.00 11.45 -4.91
CA GLU A 38 4.60 11.75 -3.54
C GLU A 38 3.77 10.62 -2.92
N ALA A 39 2.78 10.10 -3.65
CA ALA A 39 1.96 9.00 -3.17
C ALA A 39 2.81 7.76 -2.90
N LEU A 40 3.77 7.43 -3.78
CA LEU A 40 4.68 6.31 -3.56
C LEU A 40 5.60 6.55 -2.36
N LYS A 41 6.15 7.76 -2.21
CA LYS A 41 6.99 8.11 -1.06
C LYS A 41 6.22 7.94 0.25
N ASN A 42 5.02 8.53 0.32
CA ASN A 42 4.17 8.43 1.51
C ASN A 42 3.76 6.97 1.77
N ALA A 43 3.52 6.17 0.72
CA ALA A 43 3.24 4.74 0.85
C ALA A 43 4.40 3.97 1.49
N GLN A 44 5.63 4.29 1.10
CA GLN A 44 6.84 3.67 1.66
C GLN A 44 7.02 4.02 3.14
N GLU A 45 6.80 5.29 3.52
CA GLU A 45 6.85 5.73 4.92
C GLU A 45 5.80 5.01 5.79
N VAL A 46 4.56 4.88 5.30
CA VAL A 46 3.50 4.12 5.98
C VAL A 46 3.87 2.65 6.10
N LEU A 47 4.39 2.04 5.03
CA LEU A 47 4.77 0.63 5.03
C LEU A 47 5.90 0.35 6.02
N GLU A 48 6.89 1.24 6.13
CA GLU A 48 7.95 1.17 7.14
C GLU A 48 7.37 1.22 8.56
N LEU A 49 6.52 2.21 8.84
CA LEU A 49 5.88 2.35 10.15
C LEU A 49 5.06 1.12 10.55
N LEU A 50 4.25 0.58 9.63
CA LEU A 50 3.44 -0.61 9.89
C LEU A 50 4.31 -1.81 10.23
N ILE A 51 5.40 -2.01 9.48
CA ILE A 51 6.30 -3.14 9.71
C ILE A 51 7.05 -2.98 11.04
N GLU A 52 7.55 -1.79 11.33
CA GLU A 52 8.21 -1.51 12.61
C GLU A 52 7.27 -1.75 13.78
N THR A 53 6.04 -1.24 13.72
CA THR A 53 5.04 -1.39 14.79
C THR A 53 4.68 -2.86 15.01
N SER A 54 4.38 -3.62 13.96
CA SER A 54 4.07 -5.06 14.10
C SER A 54 5.25 -5.84 14.70
N LEU A 55 6.49 -5.50 14.32
CA LEU A 55 7.67 -6.15 14.90
C LEU A 55 7.86 -5.80 16.38
N GLU A 56 7.60 -4.56 16.78
CA GLU A 56 7.66 -4.11 18.18
C GLU A 56 6.59 -4.78 19.05
N GLU A 57 5.39 -4.96 18.51
CA GLU A 57 4.26 -5.58 19.20
C GLU A 57 4.29 -7.12 19.16
N GLY A 58 5.20 -7.70 18.37
CA GLY A 58 5.32 -9.15 18.20
C GLY A 58 4.19 -9.74 17.35
N GLU A 59 3.54 -8.91 16.53
CA GLU A 59 2.49 -9.32 15.62
C GLU A 59 3.08 -9.88 14.31
N PRO A 60 2.43 -10.90 13.71
CA PRO A 60 2.87 -11.44 12.44
C PRO A 60 2.64 -10.42 11.31
N LEU A 61 3.64 -10.24 10.46
CA LEU A 61 3.47 -9.48 9.22
C LEU A 61 2.60 -10.26 8.22
N PRO A 62 1.77 -9.57 7.41
CA PRO A 62 0.99 -10.23 6.38
C PRO A 62 1.89 -10.83 5.29
N GLU A 63 1.43 -11.87 4.62
CA GLU A 63 2.14 -12.47 3.50
C GLU A 63 2.03 -11.60 2.24
N PRO A 64 3.16 -11.22 1.59
CA PRO A 64 3.17 -10.54 0.30
C PRO A 64 2.26 -11.15 -0.77
N LYS A 65 1.45 -10.32 -1.45
CA LYS A 65 0.81 -10.74 -2.70
C LYS A 65 1.87 -10.75 -3.80
N ILE A 66 2.17 -11.94 -4.31
CA ILE A 66 3.11 -12.14 -5.41
C ILE A 66 2.34 -12.20 -6.72
N PHE A 67 2.81 -11.47 -7.74
CA PHE A 67 2.27 -11.55 -9.08
C PHE A 67 2.32 -12.99 -9.60
N LYS A 68 1.13 -13.60 -9.80
CA LYS A 68 0.97 -14.90 -10.45
C LYS A 68 0.45 -14.65 -11.86
N GLN A 69 1.32 -14.88 -12.83
CA GLN A 69 1.06 -14.63 -14.23
C GLN A 69 -0.17 -15.42 -14.70
N SER A 70 -1.23 -14.72 -15.10
CA SER A 70 -2.27 -15.26 -15.97
C SER A 70 -2.70 -14.14 -16.92
N PHE A 71 -1.96 -14.01 -18.02
CA PHE A 71 -2.35 -13.14 -19.11
C PHE A 71 -3.32 -13.92 -20.00
N GLN A 72 -4.58 -13.50 -20.04
CA GLN A 72 -5.31 -13.51 -21.31
C GLN A 72 -5.19 -12.10 -21.86
N VAL A 73 -4.31 -11.97 -22.85
CA VAL A 73 -4.28 -10.76 -23.68
C VAL A 73 -5.54 -10.82 -24.54
N ALA A 74 -6.46 -9.89 -24.32
CA ALA A 74 -7.58 -9.64 -25.23
C ALA A 74 -7.11 -8.88 -26.46
#